data_AF-A0A962U3L6-F1
#
_entry.id   AF-A0A962U3L6-F1
#
_cell.length_a   1.000
_cell.length_b   1.000
_cell.length_c   1.000
_cell.angle_alpha   90.00
_cell.angle_beta   90.00
_cell.angle_gamma   90.00
#
_symmetry.space_group_name_H-M   'P 1'
#
loop_
_entity.id
_entity.type
_entity.pdbx_description
1 polymer ?
#
loop_
_entity_poly.entity_id
_entity_poly.type
_entity_poly.pdbx_seq_one_letter_code
_entity_poly.pdbx_strand_id
1 'polypeptide(L)'
;MTRPSLSLFQRTGLTLALGLGIFSMFALLVVRYYVTQPVTERAAEELAALLEFSAKVWVELPPWTRNDYELELKSRHGLLVQPSIDPLQPLSQQPEYLEMLAGALARRVEQPLTLMVDPDRPGWYWVDLPVGGQVLRLGFEQSRLRQHIPTALLLLGGAALAFVLLSTLLVVRHVTRPLSRLQQAVRRLGRGESFDALPETGTTELAQLAHRINRAEREVRDLIANRTTLLAGISHDLRTP
;
A
#
# COMPACT_ATOMS: atom_id res chain seq x y z
N MET A 1 31.97 -16.24 24.56
CA MET A 1 31.31 -15.36 23.57
C MET A 1 29.80 -15.50 23.72
N THR A 2 29.17 -14.61 24.48
CA THR A 2 27.72 -14.59 24.72
C THR A 2 27.03 -13.91 23.55
N ARG A 3 26.21 -14.64 22.79
CA ARG A 3 25.38 -14.06 21.73
C ARG A 3 24.40 -13.07 22.38
N PRO A 4 24.28 -11.83 21.90
CA PRO A 4 23.32 -10.89 22.45
C PRO A 4 21.90 -11.42 22.17
N SER A 5 21.19 -11.83 23.23
CA SER A 5 19.79 -12.23 23.12
C SER A 5 18.95 -10.98 22.89
N LEU A 6 18.40 -10.84 21.67
CA LEU A 6 17.41 -9.81 21.34
C LEU A 6 16.32 -9.77 22.43
N SER A 7 16.03 -8.59 22.97
CA SER A 7 14.98 -8.43 23.98
C SER A 7 13.62 -8.86 23.40
N LEU A 8 12.69 -9.32 24.23
CA LEU A 8 11.40 -9.81 23.74
C LEU A 8 10.62 -8.73 22.96
N PHE A 9 10.84 -7.47 23.32
CA PHE A 9 10.35 -6.30 22.59
C PHE A 9 10.89 -6.23 21.15
N GLN A 10 12.17 -6.51 20.96
CA GLN A 10 12.77 -6.60 19.63
C GLN A 10 12.20 -7.80 18.85
N ARG A 11 11.88 -8.92 19.51
CA ARG A 11 11.23 -10.07 18.86
C ARG A 11 9.78 -9.79 18.45
N THR A 12 8.98 -9.13 19.29
CA THR A 12 7.59 -8.75 18.98
C THR A 12 7.54 -7.65 17.93
N GLY A 13 8.45 -6.68 17.99
CA GLY A 13 8.58 -5.65 16.96
C GLY A 13 8.98 -6.25 15.62
N LEU A 14 9.92 -7.19 15.62
CA LEU A 14 10.41 -7.84 14.42
C LEU A 14 9.36 -8.75 13.79
N THR A 15 8.55 -9.47 14.58
CA THR A 15 7.43 -10.27 14.04
C THR A 15 6.33 -9.40 13.45
N LEU A 16 5.98 -8.26 14.06
CA LEU A 16 5.04 -7.29 13.48
C LEU A 16 5.57 -6.68 12.19
N ALA A 17 6.84 -6.28 12.16
CA ALA A 17 7.48 -5.73 10.96
C ALA A 17 7.57 -6.78 9.84
N LEU A 18 7.85 -8.04 10.19
CA LEU A 18 7.90 -9.13 9.23
C LEU A 18 6.50 -9.46 8.68
N GLY A 19 5.48 -9.46 9.56
CA GLY A 19 4.08 -9.59 9.17
C GLY A 19 3.63 -8.47 8.25
N LEU A 20 4.06 -7.23 8.52
CA LEU A 20 3.83 -6.09 7.62
C LEU A 20 4.45 -6.32 6.26
N GLY A 21 5.72 -6.68 6.24
CA GLY A 21 6.46 -6.91 5.01
C GLY A 21 5.78 -7.97 4.16
N ILE A 22 5.37 -9.08 4.78
CA ILE A 22 4.65 -10.17 4.11
C ILE A 22 3.29 -9.69 3.60
N PHE A 23 2.52 -8.96 4.42
CA PHE A 23 1.21 -8.44 4.00
C PHE A 23 1.33 -7.45 2.83
N SER A 24 2.26 -6.50 2.91
CA SER A 24 2.52 -5.53 1.83
C SER A 24 3.01 -6.21 0.56
N MET A 25 3.89 -7.22 0.69
CA MET A 25 4.37 -8.01 -0.45
C MET A 25 3.24 -8.81 -1.08
N PHE A 26 2.39 -9.44 -0.27
CA PHE A 26 1.21 -10.15 -0.74
C PHE A 26 0.22 -9.21 -1.42
N ALA A 27 -0.05 -8.04 -0.83
CA ALA A 27 -0.93 -7.03 -1.41
C ALA A 27 -0.39 -6.53 -2.76
N LEU A 28 0.92 -6.26 -2.87
CA LEU A 28 1.58 -5.90 -4.12
C LEU A 28 1.43 -7.02 -5.16
N LEU A 29 1.61 -8.27 -4.76
CA LEU A 29 1.50 -9.42 -5.64
C LEU A 29 0.06 -9.60 -6.14
N VAL A 30 -0.93 -9.46 -5.26
CA VAL A 30 -2.36 -9.50 -5.61
C VAL A 30 -2.73 -8.36 -6.55
N VAL A 31 -2.32 -7.13 -6.26
CA VAL A 31 -2.55 -5.99 -7.15
C VAL A 31 -1.92 -6.27 -8.51
N ARG A 32 -0.68 -6.76 -8.54
CA ARG A 32 0.01 -7.07 -9.80
C ARG A 32 -0.69 -8.16 -10.62
N TYR A 33 -1.11 -9.24 -9.97
CA TYR A 33 -1.63 -10.42 -10.67
C TYR A 33 -3.12 -10.35 -10.97
N TYR A 34 -3.91 -9.77 -10.06
CA TYR A 34 -5.38 -9.75 -10.18
C TYR A 34 -5.95 -8.40 -10.60
N VAL A 35 -5.19 -7.30 -10.45
CA VAL A 35 -5.69 -5.97 -10.82
C VAL A 35 -4.96 -5.48 -12.06
N THR A 36 -3.64 -5.39 -12.09
CA THR A 36 -2.96 -4.77 -13.24
C THR A 36 -3.03 -5.66 -14.47
N GLN A 37 -2.57 -6.92 -14.43
CA GLN A 37 -2.54 -7.77 -15.62
C GLN A 37 -3.90 -8.03 -16.29
N PRO A 38 -4.95 -8.50 -15.58
CA PRO A 38 -6.22 -8.81 -16.24
C PRO A 38 -6.99 -7.56 -16.66
N VAL A 39 -6.78 -6.41 -16.00
CA VAL A 39 -7.42 -5.16 -16.41
C VAL A 39 -6.72 -4.58 -17.63
N THR A 40 -5.39 -4.63 -17.71
CA THR A 40 -4.65 -4.14 -18.88
C THR A 40 -4.95 -4.97 -20.12
N GLU A 41 -5.05 -6.30 -20.00
CA GLU A 41 -5.44 -7.17 -21.11
C GLU A 41 -6.85 -6.84 -21.63
N ARG A 42 -7.84 -6.77 -20.73
CA ARG A 42 -9.22 -6.43 -21.11
C ARG A 42 -9.32 -5.05 -21.76
N ALA A 43 -8.68 -4.05 -21.16
CA ALA A 43 -8.68 -2.68 -21.70
C ALA A 43 -7.95 -2.59 -23.05
N ALA A 44 -6.91 -3.40 -23.26
CA ALA A 44 -6.23 -3.52 -24.55
C ALA A 44 -7.13 -4.19 -25.59
N GLU A 45 -7.83 -5.27 -25.23
CA GLU A 45 -8.78 -5.95 -26.12
C GLU A 45 -9.98 -5.07 -26.51
N GLU A 46 -10.54 -4.33 -25.55
CA GLU A 46 -11.63 -3.37 -25.79
C GLU A 46 -11.19 -2.24 -26.72
N LEU A 47 -10.01 -1.65 -26.48
CA LEU A 47 -9.47 -0.61 -27.35
C LEU A 47 -9.13 -1.16 -28.74
N ALA A 48 -8.54 -2.35 -28.82
CA ALA A 48 -8.27 -3.01 -30.09
C ALA A 48 -9.55 -3.23 -30.91
N ALA A 49 -10.62 -3.71 -30.25
CA ALA A 49 -11.93 -3.88 -30.88
C ALA A 49 -12.50 -2.55 -31.37
N LEU A 50 -12.39 -1.49 -30.55
CA LEU A 50 -12.88 -0.17 -30.92
C LEU A 50 -12.11 0.43 -32.09
N LEU A 51 -10.77 0.32 -32.11
CA LEU A 51 -9.92 0.77 -33.21
C LEU A 51 -10.25 0.03 -34.51
N GLU A 52 -10.34 -1.30 -34.45
CA GLU A 52 -10.70 -2.13 -35.61
C GLU A 52 -12.09 -1.78 -36.14
N PHE A 53 -13.09 -1.70 -35.26
CA PHE A 53 -14.46 -1.34 -35.64
C PHE A 53 -14.52 0.06 -36.25
N SER A 54 -13.83 1.03 -35.64
CA SER A 54 -13.81 2.42 -36.13
C SER A 54 -13.16 2.53 -37.50
N ALA A 55 -12.08 1.77 -37.72
CA ALA A 55 -11.44 1.67 -39.03
C ALA A 55 -12.40 1.11 -40.09
N LYS A 56 -13.09 0.00 -39.79
CA LYS A 56 -14.07 -0.61 -40.72
C LYS A 56 -15.20 0.35 -41.08
N VAL A 57 -15.76 1.02 -40.07
CA VAL A 57 -16.82 2.03 -40.26
C VAL A 57 -16.32 3.17 -41.14
N TRP A 58 -15.10 3.67 -40.95
CA TRP A 58 -14.53 4.71 -41.80
C TRP A 58 -14.40 4.29 -43.28
N VAL A 59 -13.98 3.04 -43.54
CA VAL A 59 -13.87 2.51 -44.92
C VAL A 59 -15.23 2.41 -45.60
N GLU A 60 -16.25 1.93 -44.87
CA GLU A 60 -17.61 1.74 -45.39
C GLU A 60 -18.38 3.07 -45.54
N LEU A 61 -17.99 4.10 -44.79
CA LEU A 61 -18.63 5.41 -44.83
C LEU A 61 -18.43 6.12 -46.18
N PRO A 62 -19.49 6.73 -46.74
CA PRO A 62 -19.37 7.61 -47.90
C PRO A 62 -18.40 8.78 -47.64
N PRO A 63 -17.67 9.28 -48.66
CA PRO A 63 -16.65 10.30 -48.47
C PRO A 63 -17.12 11.58 -47.79
N TRP A 64 -18.37 12.00 -48.03
CA TRP A 64 -18.93 13.24 -47.47
C TRP A 64 -19.27 13.16 -45.98
N THR A 65 -19.44 11.95 -45.41
CA THR A 65 -19.72 11.75 -43.98
C THR A 65 -18.47 11.48 -43.15
N ARG A 66 -17.30 11.27 -43.78
CA ARG A 66 -16.07 10.89 -43.06
C ARG A 66 -15.57 11.98 -42.13
N ASN A 67 -15.67 13.25 -42.52
CA ASN A 67 -15.21 14.37 -41.71
C ASN A 67 -16.00 14.48 -40.39
N ASP A 68 -17.33 14.31 -40.45
CA ASP A 68 -18.17 14.33 -39.24
C ASP A 68 -17.83 13.17 -38.30
N TYR A 69 -17.59 11.98 -38.87
CA TYR A 69 -17.20 10.79 -38.12
C TYR A 69 -15.80 10.94 -37.48
N GLU A 70 -14.83 11.52 -38.20
CA GLU A 70 -13.50 11.84 -37.67
C GLU A 70 -13.58 12.83 -36.49
N LEU A 71 -14.45 13.85 -36.59
CA LEU A 71 -14.68 14.80 -35.52
C LEU A 71 -15.33 14.14 -34.29
N GLU A 72 -16.28 13.24 -34.52
CA GLU A 72 -16.94 12.48 -33.45
C GLU A 72 -15.96 11.53 -32.75
N LEU A 73 -15.17 10.77 -33.52
CA LEU A 73 -14.10 9.91 -33.00
C LEU A 73 -13.12 10.69 -32.13
N LYS A 74 -12.70 11.88 -32.60
CA LYS A 74 -11.77 12.72 -31.84
C LYS A 74 -12.40 13.24 -30.55
N SER A 75 -13.61 13.81 -30.63
CA SER A 75 -14.24 14.51 -29.51
C SER A 75 -14.82 13.58 -28.45
N ARG A 76 -15.46 12.48 -28.86
CA ARG A 76 -16.10 11.52 -27.94
C ARG A 76 -15.20 10.36 -27.57
N HIS A 77 -14.41 9.89 -28.53
CA HIS A 77 -13.61 8.69 -28.35
C HIS A 77 -12.11 8.96 -28.20
N GLY A 78 -11.63 10.20 -28.39
CA GLY A 78 -10.19 10.49 -28.34
C GLY A 78 -9.40 9.65 -29.35
N LEU A 79 -10.01 9.36 -30.49
CA LEU A 79 -9.45 8.58 -31.58
C LEU A 79 -9.29 9.46 -32.81
N LEU A 80 -8.25 9.19 -33.59
CA LEU A 80 -8.03 9.77 -34.91
C LEU A 80 -7.97 8.64 -35.91
N VAL A 81 -8.50 8.87 -37.09
CA VAL A 81 -8.38 7.96 -38.23
C VAL A 81 -7.99 8.79 -39.43
N GLN A 82 -6.98 8.34 -40.16
CA GLN A 82 -6.49 9.00 -41.36
C GLN A 82 -5.86 7.97 -42.29
N PRO A 83 -5.79 8.21 -43.60
CA PRO A 83 -5.01 7.37 -44.50
C PRO A 83 -3.53 7.33 -44.07
N SER A 84 -2.88 6.17 -44.21
CA SER A 84 -1.45 6.05 -43.96
C SER A 84 -0.65 6.60 -45.14
N ILE A 85 -0.14 7.83 -45.00
CA ILE A 85 0.59 8.54 -46.07
C ILE A 85 2.11 8.55 -45.78
N ASP A 86 2.52 8.91 -44.56
CA ASP A 86 3.93 9.09 -44.19
C ASP A 86 4.41 8.02 -43.19
N PRO A 87 5.61 7.45 -43.32
CA PRO A 87 6.12 6.50 -42.33
C PRO A 87 6.44 7.20 -41.00
N LEU A 88 5.92 6.68 -39.88
CA LEU A 88 6.23 7.17 -38.53
C LEU A 88 7.31 6.32 -37.86
N GLN A 89 7.90 6.87 -36.80
CA GLN A 89 8.93 6.17 -36.04
C GLN A 89 8.29 5.16 -35.08
N PRO A 90 8.78 3.90 -35.04
CA PRO A 90 8.31 2.90 -34.10
C PRO A 90 8.71 3.27 -32.67
N LEU A 91 7.88 2.89 -31.71
CA LEU A 91 8.19 3.08 -30.30
C LEU A 91 9.42 2.25 -29.91
N SER A 92 10.46 2.91 -29.38
CA SER A 92 11.71 2.24 -28.95
C SER A 92 11.55 1.49 -27.63
N GLN A 93 10.69 1.98 -26.74
CA GLN A 93 10.32 1.31 -25.49
C GLN A 93 8.81 1.33 -25.33
N GLN A 94 8.18 0.16 -25.44
CA GLN A 94 6.74 0.01 -25.31
C GLN A 94 6.37 -0.27 -23.86
N PRO A 95 5.52 0.55 -23.22
CA PRO A 95 4.86 0.19 -21.97
C PRO A 95 4.09 -1.13 -22.13
N GLU A 96 4.00 -1.93 -21.06
CA GLU A 96 3.33 -3.25 -21.05
C GLU A 96 1.92 -3.23 -21.67
N TYR A 97 1.13 -2.19 -21.40
CA TYR A 97 -0.20 -2.02 -22.00
C TYR A 97 -0.17 -1.89 -23.53
N LEU A 98 0.82 -1.18 -24.08
CA LEU A 98 0.97 -1.00 -25.53
C LEU A 98 1.38 -2.30 -26.22
N GLU A 99 2.23 -3.11 -25.59
CA GLU A 99 2.55 -4.46 -26.09
C GLU A 99 1.31 -5.36 -26.13
N MET A 100 0.49 -5.32 -25.06
CA MET A 100 -0.77 -6.05 -25.00
C MET A 100 -1.76 -5.58 -26.09
N LEU A 101 -1.89 -4.27 -26.30
CA LEU A 101 -2.73 -3.68 -27.35
C LEU A 101 -2.26 -4.09 -28.75
N ALA A 102 -0.95 -3.99 -29.02
CA ALA A 102 -0.36 -4.43 -30.28
C ALA A 102 -0.61 -5.92 -30.51
N GLY A 103 -0.45 -6.75 -29.48
CA GLY A 103 -0.77 -8.18 -29.53
C GLY A 103 -2.26 -8.46 -29.77
N ALA A 104 -3.17 -7.73 -29.13
CA ALA A 104 -4.61 -7.88 -29.30
C ALA A 104 -5.06 -7.47 -30.71
N LEU A 105 -4.53 -6.37 -31.24
CA LEU A 105 -4.76 -5.93 -32.63
C LEU A 105 -4.15 -6.92 -33.63
N ALA A 106 -2.93 -7.41 -33.37
CA ALA A 106 -2.24 -8.35 -34.25
C ALA A 106 -3.01 -9.67 -34.39
N ARG A 107 -3.64 -10.14 -33.31
CA ARG A 107 -4.54 -11.31 -33.34
C ARG A 107 -5.80 -11.08 -34.18
N ARG A 108 -6.32 -9.85 -34.22
CA ARG A 108 -7.55 -9.50 -34.95
C ARG A 108 -7.32 -9.30 -36.45
N VAL A 109 -6.18 -8.73 -36.79
CA VAL A 109 -5.79 -8.41 -38.17
C VAL A 109 -4.96 -9.54 -38.81
N GLU A 110 -4.57 -10.55 -38.02
CA GLU A 110 -3.71 -11.66 -38.42
C GLU A 110 -2.34 -11.21 -38.96
N GLN A 111 -1.86 -10.04 -38.53
CA GLN A 111 -0.59 -9.46 -38.94
C GLN A 111 0.14 -8.83 -37.74
N PRO A 112 1.48 -8.89 -37.70
CA PRO A 112 2.23 -8.18 -36.68
C PRO A 112 2.07 -6.66 -36.88
N LEU A 113 1.75 -5.97 -35.80
CA LEU A 113 1.54 -4.52 -35.81
C LEU A 113 2.55 -3.84 -34.91
N THR A 114 3.03 -2.69 -35.37
CA THR A 114 3.99 -1.87 -34.64
C THR A 114 3.33 -0.56 -34.26
N LEU A 115 3.40 -0.22 -32.97
CA LEU A 115 2.95 1.08 -32.48
C LEU A 115 4.00 2.13 -32.75
N MET A 116 3.54 3.31 -33.15
CA MET A 116 4.36 4.42 -33.61
C MET A 116 4.01 5.70 -32.84
N VAL A 117 4.91 6.67 -32.89
CA VAL A 117 4.70 8.03 -32.40
C VAL A 117 4.97 9.03 -33.51
N ASP A 118 4.21 10.11 -33.45
CA ASP A 118 4.37 11.25 -34.31
C ASP A 118 5.05 12.39 -33.52
N PRO A 119 6.27 12.81 -33.88
CA PRO A 119 6.95 13.95 -33.26
C PRO A 119 6.14 15.25 -33.36
N ASP A 120 5.34 15.41 -34.42
CA ASP A 120 4.56 16.63 -34.69
C ASP A 120 3.26 16.66 -33.88
N ARG A 121 2.82 15.51 -33.37
CA ARG A 121 1.61 15.36 -32.53
C ARG A 121 1.95 14.64 -31.22
N PRO A 122 2.66 15.31 -30.30
CA PRO A 122 2.99 14.72 -29.01
C PRO A 122 1.72 14.35 -28.24
N GLY A 123 1.76 13.22 -27.53
CA GLY A 123 0.64 12.72 -26.74
C GLY A 123 -0.33 11.82 -27.49
N TRP A 124 -0.04 11.47 -28.75
CA TRP A 124 -0.80 10.47 -29.52
C TRP A 124 0.07 9.27 -29.86
N TYR A 125 -0.51 8.08 -29.73
CA TYR A 125 0.05 6.84 -30.25
C TYR A 125 -0.66 6.46 -31.53
N TRP A 126 0.08 5.89 -32.47
CA TRP A 126 -0.41 5.59 -33.80
C TRP A 126 -0.20 4.11 -34.14
N VAL A 127 -1.14 3.52 -34.87
CA VAL A 127 -1.04 2.17 -35.42
C VAL A 127 -1.60 2.15 -36.84
N ASP A 128 -0.92 1.45 -37.73
CA ASP A 128 -1.36 1.29 -39.12
C ASP A 128 -2.11 -0.03 -39.25
N LEU A 129 -3.41 0.04 -39.52
CA LEU A 129 -4.32 -1.11 -39.66
C LEU A 129 -4.69 -1.32 -41.13
N PRO A 130 -4.38 -2.48 -41.72
CA PRO A 130 -4.93 -2.86 -43.02
C PRO A 130 -6.41 -3.21 -42.89
N VAL A 131 -7.28 -2.39 -43.48
CA VAL A 131 -8.74 -2.56 -43.44
C VAL A 131 -9.34 -2.28 -44.82
N GLY A 132 -10.13 -3.21 -45.35
CA GLY A 132 -10.84 -3.02 -46.63
C GLY A 132 -9.92 -2.74 -47.82
N GLY A 133 -8.73 -3.33 -47.85
CA GLY A 133 -7.75 -3.17 -48.94
C GLY A 133 -6.90 -1.90 -48.88
N GLN A 134 -7.07 -1.07 -47.86
CA GLN A 134 -6.26 0.13 -47.61
C GLN A 134 -5.64 0.10 -46.22
N VAL A 135 -4.50 0.77 -46.05
CA VAL A 135 -3.85 0.90 -44.74
C VAL A 135 -4.30 2.22 -44.11
N LEU A 136 -5.06 2.11 -43.03
CA LEU A 136 -5.52 3.25 -42.24
C LEU A 136 -4.64 3.43 -41.02
N ARG A 137 -4.23 4.67 -40.78
CA ARG A 137 -3.54 5.06 -39.58
C ARG A 137 -4.56 5.49 -38.53
N LEU A 138 -4.56 4.80 -37.40
CA LEU A 138 -5.38 5.17 -36.26
C LEU A 138 -4.52 5.71 -35.13
N GLY A 139 -4.94 6.84 -34.58
CA GLY A 139 -4.35 7.49 -33.44
C GLY A 139 -5.22 7.34 -32.21
N PHE A 140 -4.62 7.16 -31.04
CA PHE A 140 -5.31 7.27 -29.75
C PHE A 140 -4.51 8.12 -28.76
N GLU A 141 -5.24 8.88 -27.94
CA GLU A 141 -4.63 9.81 -26.98
C GLU A 141 -3.98 9.09 -25.80
N GLN A 142 -2.76 9.50 -25.43
CA GLN A 142 -1.99 8.94 -24.32
C GLN A 142 -2.70 9.10 -22.95
N SER A 143 -3.57 10.10 -22.81
CA SER A 143 -4.32 10.38 -21.57
C SER A 143 -5.31 9.26 -21.19
N ARG A 144 -5.79 8.47 -22.17
CA ARG A 144 -6.64 7.28 -21.92
C ARG A 144 -5.91 6.19 -21.13
N LEU A 145 -4.59 6.07 -21.27
CA LEU A 145 -3.81 5.10 -20.50
C LEU A 145 -3.72 5.44 -19.01
N ARG A 146 -3.99 6.69 -18.62
CA ARG A 146 -3.74 7.18 -17.25
C ARG A 146 -4.93 7.00 -16.30
N GLN A 147 -6.12 6.67 -16.80
CA GLN A 147 -7.35 6.66 -16.00
C GLN A 147 -7.56 5.42 -15.10
N HIS A 148 -6.83 4.31 -15.31
CA HIS A 148 -7.01 3.08 -14.51
C HIS A 148 -5.94 2.84 -13.44
N ILE A 149 -4.91 3.69 -13.36
CA ILE A 149 -3.81 3.59 -12.40
C ILE A 149 -4.14 4.16 -10.98
N PRO A 150 -4.99 5.18 -10.77
CA PRO A 150 -5.05 5.85 -9.47
C PRO A 150 -5.73 5.01 -8.38
N THR A 151 -6.71 4.16 -8.70
CA THR A 151 -7.47 3.41 -7.69
C THR A 151 -6.66 2.30 -7.04
N ALA A 152 -5.86 1.56 -7.81
CA ALA A 152 -4.98 0.53 -7.28
C ALA A 152 -3.89 1.13 -6.37
N LEU A 153 -3.30 2.26 -6.77
CA LEU A 153 -2.35 2.99 -5.92
C LEU A 153 -3.00 3.54 -4.65
N LEU A 154 -4.23 4.06 -4.72
CA LEU A 154 -4.97 4.54 -3.56
C LEU A 154 -5.30 3.40 -2.59
N LEU A 155 -5.71 2.23 -3.08
CA LEU A 155 -5.99 1.06 -2.25
C LEU A 155 -4.72 0.53 -1.58
N LEU A 156 -3.62 0.44 -2.32
CA LEU A 156 -2.32 0.03 -1.78
C LEU A 156 -1.81 1.03 -0.73
N GLY A 157 -1.86 2.33 -1.03
CA GLY A 157 -1.50 3.39 -0.10
C GLY A 157 -2.38 3.39 1.15
N GLY A 158 -3.68 3.18 0.99
CA GLY A 158 -4.65 3.05 2.08
C GLY A 158 -4.36 1.83 2.97
N ALA A 159 -4.07 0.67 2.38
CA ALA A 159 -3.71 -0.54 3.11
C ALA A 159 -2.40 -0.37 3.91
N ALA A 160 -1.38 0.25 3.30
CA ALA A 160 -0.12 0.55 3.97
C ALA A 160 -0.31 1.50 5.15
N LEU A 161 -1.07 2.58 4.96
CA LEU A 161 -1.37 3.55 6.02
C LEU A 161 -2.15 2.89 7.18
N ALA A 162 -3.19 2.12 6.86
CA ALA A 162 -3.98 1.41 7.87
C ALA A 162 -3.12 0.46 8.69
N PHE A 163 -2.18 -0.24 8.05
CA PHE A 163 -1.25 -1.10 8.76
C PHE A 163 -0.32 -0.31 9.70
N VAL A 164 0.28 0.78 9.24
CA VAL A 164 1.18 1.60 10.07
C VAL A 164 0.44 2.12 11.31
N LEU A 165 -0.81 2.57 11.14
CA LEU A 165 -1.65 3.01 12.24
C LEU A 165 -1.96 1.87 13.22
N LEU A 166 -2.33 0.69 12.70
CA LEU A 166 -2.65 -0.47 13.53
C LEU A 166 -1.43 -0.97 14.32
N SER A 167 -0.27 -1.07 13.67
CA SER A 167 0.96 -1.51 14.33
C SER A 167 1.41 -0.52 15.40
N THR A 168 1.34 0.79 15.13
CA THR A 168 1.63 1.84 16.11
C THR A 168 0.69 1.75 17.32
N LEU A 169 -0.62 1.57 17.08
CA LEU A 169 -1.61 1.45 18.15
C LEU A 169 -1.36 0.23 19.05
N LEU A 170 -1.00 -0.92 18.44
CA LEU A 170 -0.66 -2.14 19.18
C LEU A 170 0.57 -1.94 20.06
N VAL A 171 1.65 -1.36 19.52
CA VAL A 171 2.89 -1.11 20.29
C VAL A 171 2.62 -0.18 21.47
N VAL A 172 1.88 0.91 21.24
CA VAL A 172 1.53 1.87 22.31
C VAL A 172 0.70 1.20 23.42
N ARG A 173 -0.28 0.37 23.06
CA ARG A 173 -1.14 -0.31 24.03
C ARG A 173 -0.41 -1.40 24.82
N HIS A 174 0.39 -2.22 24.16
CA HIS A 174 0.98 -3.41 24.78
C HIS A 174 2.34 -3.17 25.42
N VAL A 175 3.03 -2.08 25.08
CA VAL A 175 4.38 -1.82 25.59
C VAL A 175 4.50 -0.43 26.21
N THR A 176 4.25 0.63 25.43
CA THR A 176 4.54 2.00 25.90
C THR A 176 3.68 2.38 27.10
N ARG A 177 2.38 2.06 27.09
CA ARG A 177 1.47 2.34 28.23
C ARG A 177 1.85 1.57 29.51
N PRO A 178 2.00 0.22 29.50
CA PRO A 178 2.42 -0.51 30.68
C PRO A 178 3.78 -0.05 31.21
N LEU A 179 4.76 0.19 30.32
CA LEU A 179 6.09 0.64 30.72
C LEU A 179 6.05 2.01 31.42
N SER A 180 5.22 2.93 30.92
CA SER A 180 4.99 4.24 31.57
C SER A 180 4.39 4.07 32.97
N ARG A 181 3.45 3.15 33.17
CA ARG A 181 2.88 2.84 34.50
C ARG A 181 3.93 2.26 35.45
N LEU A 182 4.74 1.31 34.99
CA LEU A 182 5.84 0.75 35.79
C LEU A 182 6.84 1.84 36.20
N GLN A 183 7.21 2.73 35.28
CA GLN A 183 8.08 3.87 35.58
C GLN A 183 7.48 4.81 36.64
N GLN A 184 6.17 5.09 36.57
CA GLN A 184 5.50 5.92 37.57
C GLN A 184 5.46 5.25 38.95
N ALA A 185 5.15 3.95 39.01
CA ALA A 185 5.15 3.19 40.25
C ALA A 185 6.52 3.16 40.92
N VAL A 186 7.59 2.91 40.17
CA VAL A 186 8.96 2.94 40.70
C VAL A 186 9.32 4.33 41.24
N ARG A 187 8.91 5.41 40.55
CA ARG A 187 9.12 6.78 41.05
C ARG A 187 8.38 7.05 42.36
N ARG A 188 7.14 6.55 42.51
CA ARG A 188 6.36 6.67 43.76
C ARG A 188 7.00 5.86 44.89
N LEU A 189 7.38 4.62 44.62
CA LEU A 189 8.09 3.76 45.56
C LEU A 189 9.36 4.45 46.09
N GLY A 190 10.15 5.06 45.19
CA GLY A 190 11.37 5.78 45.56
C GLY A 190 11.14 7.03 46.42
N ARG A 191 9.91 7.56 46.47
CA ARG A 191 9.50 8.65 47.36
C ARG A 191 8.86 8.16 48.65
N GLY A 192 8.71 6.85 48.84
CA GLY A 192 7.96 6.27 49.95
C GLY A 192 6.43 6.44 49.82
N GLU A 193 5.94 6.80 48.64
CA GLU A 193 4.49 6.91 48.38
C GLU A 193 3.92 5.54 48.02
N SER A 194 2.80 5.15 48.65
CA SER A 194 2.07 3.95 48.26
C SER A 194 1.38 4.13 46.90
N PHE A 195 1.26 3.05 46.14
CA PHE A 195 0.51 3.02 44.88
C PHE A 195 -0.29 1.72 44.77
N ASP A 196 -1.30 1.73 43.91
CA ASP A 196 -2.11 0.53 43.64
C ASP A 196 -1.27 -0.55 42.97
N ALA A 197 -1.55 -1.81 43.30
CA ALA A 197 -0.83 -2.94 42.72
C ALA A 197 -0.84 -2.88 41.19
N LEU A 198 0.35 -2.92 40.59
CA LEU A 198 0.50 -2.92 39.15
C LEU A 198 -0.10 -4.21 38.59
N PRO A 199 -0.89 -4.13 37.51
CA PRO A 199 -1.46 -5.32 36.90
C PRO A 199 -0.34 -6.19 36.30
N GLU A 200 -0.25 -7.44 36.74
CA GLU A 200 0.73 -8.44 36.29
C GLU A 200 0.31 -9.06 34.95
N THR A 201 -0.07 -8.21 34.01
CA THR A 201 -0.63 -8.57 32.70
C THR A 201 0.21 -7.96 31.59
N GLY A 202 0.20 -8.57 30.41
CA GLY A 202 0.99 -8.12 29.26
C GLY A 202 2.02 -9.17 28.84
N THR A 203 3.18 -8.74 28.33
CA THR A 203 4.26 -9.69 28.03
C THR A 203 4.82 -10.29 29.31
N THR A 204 5.36 -11.50 29.21
CA THR A 204 5.90 -12.25 30.37
C THR A 204 6.92 -11.42 31.15
N GLU A 205 7.74 -10.62 30.49
CA GLU A 205 8.76 -9.75 31.11
C GLU A 205 8.11 -8.61 31.88
N LEU A 206 7.10 -7.95 31.30
CA LEU A 206 6.38 -6.86 31.94
C LEU A 206 5.59 -7.36 33.14
N ALA A 207 4.95 -8.53 33.03
CA ALA A 207 4.24 -9.18 34.13
C ALA A 207 5.20 -9.55 35.27
N GLN A 208 6.34 -10.18 34.96
CA GLN A 208 7.36 -10.50 35.97
C GLN A 208 7.95 -9.25 36.63
N LEU A 209 8.17 -8.17 35.87
CA LEU A 209 8.67 -6.92 36.41
C LEU A 209 7.62 -6.24 37.31
N ALA A 210 6.34 -6.21 36.90
CA ALA A 210 5.23 -5.75 37.73
C ALA A 210 5.15 -6.53 39.04
N HIS A 211 5.24 -7.86 38.98
CA HIS A 211 5.25 -8.74 40.15
C HIS A 211 6.37 -8.38 41.14
N ARG A 212 7.59 -8.19 40.63
CA ARG A 212 8.75 -7.81 41.46
C ARG A 212 8.58 -6.44 42.10
N ILE A 213 8.06 -5.46 41.36
CA ILE A 213 7.80 -4.11 41.89
C ILE A 213 6.70 -4.15 42.96
N ASN A 214 5.61 -4.88 42.73
CA ASN A 214 4.54 -5.07 43.72
C ASN A 214 5.07 -5.74 45.01
N ARG A 215 5.95 -6.72 44.88
CA ARG A 215 6.57 -7.38 46.04
C ARG A 215 7.46 -6.43 46.83
N ALA A 216 8.30 -5.65 46.15
CA ALA A 216 9.16 -4.66 46.80
C ALA A 216 8.36 -3.59 47.54
N GLU A 217 7.21 -3.15 46.99
CA GLU A 217 6.31 -2.21 47.65
C GLU A 217 5.79 -2.77 48.98
N ARG A 218 5.34 -4.03 49.00
CA ARG A 218 4.88 -4.70 50.23
C ARG A 218 5.99 -4.81 51.27
N GLU A 219 7.17 -5.28 50.86
CA GLU A 219 8.32 -5.43 51.77
C GLU A 219 8.74 -4.08 52.38
N VAL A 220 8.74 -3.00 51.60
CA VAL A 220 9.02 -1.64 52.10
C VAL A 220 7.94 -1.18 53.08
N ARG A 221 6.66 -1.44 52.78
CA ARG A 221 5.54 -1.05 53.64
C ARG A 221 5.58 -1.77 54.99
N ASP A 222 5.85 -3.07 54.97
CA ASP A 222 5.98 -3.89 56.18
C ASP A 222 7.17 -3.44 57.05
N LEU A 223 8.30 -3.07 56.42
CA LEU A 223 9.46 -2.53 57.11
C LEU A 223 9.15 -1.21 57.83
N ILE A 224 8.40 -0.31 57.17
CA ILE A 224 7.97 0.97 57.76
C ILE A 224 6.98 0.72 58.90
N ALA A 225 6.01 -0.18 58.73
CA ALA A 225 5.04 -0.53 59.77
C ALA A 225 5.73 -1.08 61.03
N ASN A 226 6.64 -2.05 60.86
CA ASN A 226 7.41 -2.63 61.96
C ASN A 226 8.23 -1.59 62.72
N ARG A 227 8.87 -0.65 62.03
CA ARG A 227 9.61 0.44 62.66
C ARG A 227 8.71 1.36 63.48
N THR A 228 7.50 1.62 62.99
CA THR A 228 6.53 2.50 63.67
C THR A 228 5.99 1.83 64.94
N THR A 229 5.68 0.54 64.88
CA THR A 229 5.24 -0.26 66.04
C THR A 229 6.33 -0.37 67.11
N LEU A 230 7.58 -0.60 66.71
CA LEU A 230 8.72 -0.65 67.65
C LEU A 230 8.90 0.68 68.39
N LEU A 231 8.84 1.81 67.67
CA LEU A 231 8.95 3.13 68.30
C LEU A 231 7.76 3.45 69.23
N ALA A 232 6.55 3.01 68.88
CA ALA A 232 5.38 3.14 69.73
C ALA A 232 5.50 2.31 71.02
N GLY A 233 6.02 1.08 70.93
CA GLY A 233 6.27 0.23 72.08
C GLY A 233 7.31 0.82 73.05
N ILE A 234 8.42 1.36 72.52
CA ILE A 234 9.44 2.03 73.34
C ILE A 234 8.88 3.29 74.02
N SER A 235 8.04 4.07 73.32
CA SER A 235 7.37 5.23 73.91
C SER A 235 6.34 4.85 74.98
N HIS A 236 5.76 3.65 74.90
CA HIS A 236 4.82 3.15 75.89
C HIS A 236 5.55 2.77 77.18
N ASP A 237 6.63 1.99 77.07
CA ASP A 237 7.45 1.57 78.22
C ASP A 237 8.14 2.76 78.93
N LEU A 238 8.44 3.85 78.22
CA LEU A 238 8.98 5.08 78.82
C LEU A 238 7.95 5.93 79.56
N ARG A 239 6.64 5.68 79.38
CA ARG A 239 5.55 6.51 79.97
C ARG A 239 4.83 5.83 81.13
N THR A 240 5.05 4.53 81.34
CA THR A 240 4.59 3.81 82.53
C THR A 240 5.73 3.75 83.55
N PRO A 241 5.61 4.44 84.71
CA PRO A 241 6.61 4.40 85.78
C PRO A 241 6.69 3.04 86.49
#